data_AF-A0A515EMR7-F1
#
_entry.id   AF-A0A515EMR7-F1
#
_cell.length_a   1.000
_cell.length_b   1.000
_cell.length_c   1.000
_cell.angle_alpha   90.00
_cell.angle_beta   90.00
_cell.angle_gamma   90.00
#
_symmetry.space_group_name_H-M   'P 1'
#
loop_
_entity.id
_entity.type
_entity.pdbx_description
1 polymer ?
#
loop_
_entity_poly.entity_id
_entity_poly.type
_entity_poly.pdbx_seq_one_letter_code
_entity_poly.pdbx_strand_id
1 'polypeptide(L)'
;MTNPNNNHTLSARGNASHFKHPPGFLVPHVNPNRCEGKGPCVDVCPVDVFAMGTLPKDQRSTLTLKGKVKGFVHGWKQVHVVHPEACRACGLCVTACPEKAITLQRGAP
;
A
#
# COMPACT_ATOMS: atom_id res chain seq x y z
N MET A 1 -14.43 4.13 24.04
CA MET A 1 -14.54 2.70 23.71
C MET A 1 -13.28 2.28 22.97
N THR A 2 -12.19 2.04 23.69
CA THR A 2 -10.92 1.53 23.12
C THR A 2 -10.96 0.01 23.22
N ASN A 3 -11.12 -0.68 22.09
CA ASN A 3 -11.10 -2.14 22.02
C ASN A 3 -9.65 -2.64 22.24
N PRO A 4 -9.36 -3.35 23.35
CA PRO A 4 -8.04 -3.88 23.63
C PRO A 4 -7.92 -5.27 23.03
N ASN A 5 -7.72 -5.37 21.71
CA ASN A 5 -7.33 -6.60 21.03
C ASN A 5 -6.51 -6.22 19.78
N ASN A 6 -5.31 -5.68 20.00
CA ASN A 6 -4.32 -5.52 18.95
C ASN A 6 -3.38 -6.72 18.97
N ASN A 7 -3.89 -7.87 18.50
CA ASN A 7 -3.09 -9.03 18.15
C ASN A 7 -3.09 -9.21 16.62
N HIS A 8 -2.58 -8.22 15.88
CA HIS A 8 -2.25 -8.41 14.47
C HIS A 8 -1.04 -9.36 14.34
N THR A 9 -1.27 -10.66 14.56
CA THR A 9 -0.47 -11.70 13.93
C THR A 9 -0.58 -11.48 12.43
N LEU A 10 0.54 -11.12 11.78
CA LEU A 10 0.69 -11.03 10.33
C LEU A 10 0.17 -12.34 9.72
N SER A 11 -1.08 -12.37 9.28
CA SER A 11 -1.69 -13.58 8.73
C SER A 11 -1.25 -13.67 7.29
N ALA A 12 -0.12 -14.31 7.04
CA ALA A 12 0.32 -14.63 5.69
C ALA A 12 -0.75 -15.53 5.03
N ARG A 13 -1.61 -14.95 4.18
CA ARG A 13 -2.69 -15.65 3.47
C ARG A 13 -2.16 -16.52 2.32
N GLY A 14 -0.84 -16.53 2.10
CA GLY A 14 -0.16 -17.26 1.03
C GLY A 14 0.95 -18.16 1.55
N ASN A 15 1.23 -19.24 0.81
CA ASN A 15 2.32 -20.16 1.13
C ASN A 15 3.69 -19.47 1.03
N ALA A 16 4.45 -19.49 2.13
CA ALA A 16 5.77 -18.85 2.23
C ALA A 16 6.79 -19.37 1.21
N SER A 17 6.61 -20.58 0.68
CA SER A 17 7.52 -21.24 -0.27
C SER A 17 7.58 -20.60 -1.66
N HIS A 18 6.65 -19.71 -2.00
CA HIS A 18 6.59 -19.09 -3.34
C HIS A 18 7.29 -17.73 -3.44
N PHE A 19 7.82 -17.21 -2.33
CA PHE A 19 8.47 -15.90 -2.29
C PHE A 19 9.97 -16.02 -2.52
N LYS A 20 10.46 -15.35 -3.57
CA LYS A 20 11.87 -15.42 -4.02
C LYS A 20 12.83 -14.54 -3.20
N HIS A 21 12.30 -13.64 -2.39
CA HIS A 21 13.10 -12.66 -1.62
C HIS A 21 12.75 -12.72 -0.13
N PRO A 22 13.70 -12.40 0.75
CA PRO A 22 13.40 -12.23 2.17
C PRO A 22 12.42 -11.05 2.38
N PRO A 23 11.70 -11.02 3.53
CA PRO A 23 10.81 -9.90 3.84
C PRO A 23 11.59 -8.58 3.83
N GLY A 24 10.97 -7.51 3.33
CA GLY A 24 11.56 -6.17 3.32
C GLY A 24 12.66 -5.94 2.27
N PHE A 25 13.10 -6.98 1.54
CA PHE A 25 14.13 -6.84 0.49
C PHE A 25 13.75 -5.81 -0.58
N LEU A 26 12.47 -5.81 -0.95
CA LEU A 26 11.81 -4.71 -1.66
C LEU A 26 10.55 -4.33 -0.91
N VAL A 27 10.24 -3.04 -0.88
CA VAL A 27 9.04 -2.46 -0.27
C VAL A 27 8.21 -1.75 -1.32
N PRO A 28 6.87 -1.72 -1.20
CA PRO A 28 6.05 -0.96 -2.13
C PRO A 28 6.16 0.54 -1.84
N HIS A 29 6.14 1.33 -2.90
CA HIS A 29 6.01 2.78 -2.85
C HIS A 29 4.76 3.19 -3.62
N VAL A 30 3.89 3.97 -2.98
CA VAL A 30 2.63 4.45 -3.56
C VAL A 30 2.80 5.89 -4.00
N ASN A 31 2.52 6.19 -5.26
CA ASN A 31 2.53 7.56 -5.77
C ASN A 31 1.19 8.26 -5.44
N PRO A 32 1.18 9.28 -4.56
CA PRO A 32 -0.05 9.94 -4.12
C PRO A 32 -0.66 10.84 -5.21
N ASN A 33 0.05 11.12 -6.30
CA ASN A 33 -0.52 11.79 -7.48
C ASN A 33 -1.30 10.83 -8.40
N ARG A 34 -1.22 9.52 -8.16
CA ARG A 34 -1.85 8.49 -8.99
C ARG A 34 -2.81 7.60 -8.23
N CYS A 35 -2.61 7.38 -6.94
CA CYS A 35 -3.49 6.51 -6.16
C CYS A 35 -4.88 7.13 -6.00
N GLU A 36 -5.90 6.39 -6.41
CA GLU A 36 -7.32 6.77 -6.32
C GLU A 36 -8.08 5.94 -5.25
N GLY A 37 -7.37 5.18 -4.42
CA GLY A 37 -7.98 4.45 -3.30
C GLY A 37 -8.94 3.32 -3.72
N LYS A 38 -8.65 2.64 -4.83
CA LYS A 38 -9.52 1.58 -5.36
C LYS A 38 -9.48 0.27 -4.56
N GLY A 39 -8.37 -0.03 -3.88
CA GLY A 39 -8.29 -1.19 -2.97
C GLY A 39 -7.69 -2.51 -3.47
N PRO A 40 -7.58 -2.87 -4.77
CA PRO A 40 -7.11 -4.22 -5.17
C PRO A 40 -5.76 -4.64 -4.60
N CYS A 41 -4.84 -3.69 -4.36
CA CYS A 41 -3.54 -3.98 -3.76
C CYS A 41 -3.64 -4.47 -2.30
N VAL A 42 -4.68 -4.09 -1.56
CA VAL A 42 -4.99 -4.63 -0.23
C VAL A 42 -5.48 -6.07 -0.36
N ASP A 43 -6.37 -6.33 -1.32
CA ASP A 43 -6.98 -7.65 -1.51
C ASP A 43 -5.98 -8.72 -1.98
N VAL A 44 -5.07 -8.35 -2.89
CA VAL A 44 -4.09 -9.28 -3.46
C VAL A 44 -2.82 -9.39 -2.63
N CYS A 45 -2.62 -8.56 -1.59
CA CYS A 45 -1.41 -8.64 -0.78
C CYS A 45 -1.49 -9.85 0.14
N PRO A 46 -0.61 -10.86 -0.01
CA PRO A 46 -0.69 -12.06 0.82
C PRO A 46 -0.17 -11.85 2.25
N VAL A 47 0.39 -10.68 2.55
CA VAL A 47 1.09 -10.37 3.81
C VAL A 47 0.70 -8.99 4.37
N ASP A 48 -0.48 -8.49 3.95
CA ASP A 48 -1.15 -7.34 4.56
C ASP A 48 -0.31 -6.05 4.68
N VAL A 49 0.54 -5.76 3.69
CA VAL A 49 1.42 -4.58 3.68
C VAL A 49 0.67 -3.24 3.56
N PHE A 50 -0.58 -3.27 3.06
CA PHE A 50 -1.35 -2.08 2.75
C PHE A 50 -2.57 -1.92 3.65
N ALA A 51 -2.90 -0.67 3.99
CA ALA A 51 -4.16 -0.30 4.61
C ALA A 51 -4.87 0.79 3.81
N MET A 52 -6.20 0.74 3.75
CA MET A 52 -7.01 1.82 3.20
C MET A 52 -7.05 3.01 4.17
N GLY A 53 -6.99 4.22 3.64
CA GLY A 53 -7.16 5.44 4.44
C GLY A 53 -7.43 6.67 3.57
N THR A 54 -7.30 7.83 4.20
CA THR A 54 -7.42 9.13 3.53
C THR A 54 -6.04 9.78 3.49
N LEU A 55 -5.71 10.46 2.39
CA LEU A 55 -4.49 11.25 2.28
C LEU A 55 -4.54 12.41 3.30
N PRO A 56 -3.57 12.47 4.25
CA PRO A 56 -3.51 13.51 5.26
C PRO A 56 -3.47 14.92 4.66
N LYS A 57 -4.11 15.89 5.32
CA LYS A 57 -4.27 17.25 4.78
C LYS A 57 -2.92 17.94 4.51
N ASP A 58 -1.97 17.75 5.40
CA ASP A 58 -0.60 18.26 5.31
C ASP A 58 0.12 17.74 4.04
N GLN A 59 -0.12 16.49 3.66
CA GLN A 59 0.48 15.88 2.48
C GLN A 59 -0.14 16.32 1.15
N ARG A 60 -1.38 16.84 1.15
CA ARG A 60 -2.09 17.27 -0.08
C ARG A 60 -1.41 18.44 -0.77
N SER A 61 -0.69 19.26 -0.01
CA SER A 61 0.06 20.42 -0.52
C SER A 61 1.11 19.99 -1.56
N THR A 62 1.72 18.82 -1.37
CA THR A 62 2.79 18.23 -2.20
C THR A 62 2.29 17.64 -3.53
N LEU A 63 0.97 17.55 -3.71
CA LEU A 63 0.37 17.02 -4.94
C LEU A 63 0.45 18.02 -6.09
N THR A 64 0.63 17.47 -7.28
CA THR A 64 0.38 18.15 -8.55
C THR A 64 -1.08 18.59 -8.65
N LEU A 65 -1.37 19.55 -9.54
CA LEU A 65 -2.75 20.01 -9.78
C LEU A 65 -3.67 18.84 -10.19
N LYS A 66 -3.20 17.97 -11.09
CA LYS A 66 -3.95 16.76 -11.49
C LYS A 66 -4.19 15.83 -10.30
N GLY A 67 -3.19 15.63 -9.45
CA GLY A 67 -3.31 14.85 -8.22
C GLY A 67 -4.35 15.44 -7.26
N LYS A 68 -4.39 16.76 -7.10
CA LYS A 68 -5.40 17.46 -6.26
C LYS A 68 -6.82 17.29 -6.81
N VAL A 69 -7.00 17.44 -8.13
CA VAL A 69 -8.29 17.24 -8.80
C VAL A 69 -8.78 15.80 -8.60
N LYS A 70 -7.94 14.80 -8.90
CA LYS A 70 -8.26 13.39 -8.67
C LYS A 70 -8.58 13.11 -7.21
N GLY A 71 -7.75 13.62 -6.29
CA GLY A 71 -7.95 13.49 -4.86
C GLY A 71 -9.31 14.03 -4.43
N PHE A 72 -9.73 15.20 -4.93
CA PHE A 72 -11.06 15.74 -4.65
C PHE A 72 -12.17 14.85 -5.20
N VAL A 73 -12.09 14.44 -6.47
CA VAL A 73 -13.10 13.58 -7.13
C VAL A 73 -13.25 12.22 -6.45
N HIS A 74 -12.17 11.66 -5.90
CA HIS A 74 -12.15 10.34 -5.26
C HIS A 74 -12.10 10.41 -3.73
N GLY A 75 -12.49 11.53 -3.12
CA GLY A 75 -12.65 11.66 -1.67
C GLY A 75 -11.35 11.52 -0.88
N TRP A 76 -10.20 11.81 -1.50
CA TRP A 76 -8.85 11.72 -0.95
C TRP A 76 -8.50 10.31 -0.45
N LYS A 77 -9.23 9.28 -0.88
CA LYS A 77 -8.96 7.89 -0.48
C LYS A 77 -7.68 7.40 -1.14
N GLN A 78 -6.79 6.83 -0.36
CA GLN A 78 -5.55 6.21 -0.82
C GLN A 78 -5.22 4.98 0.02
N VAL A 79 -4.39 4.09 -0.53
CA VAL A 79 -3.72 3.06 0.25
C VAL A 79 -2.44 3.61 0.87
N HIS A 80 -2.16 3.18 2.09
CA HIS A 80 -0.95 3.47 2.85
C HIS A 80 -0.15 2.19 3.02
N VAL A 81 1.18 2.31 2.98
CA VAL A 81 2.09 1.19 3.25
C VAL A 81 2.33 1.18 4.76
N VAL A 82 1.80 0.16 5.44
CA VAL A 82 1.79 0.08 6.92
C VAL A 82 2.73 -0.99 7.47
N HIS A 83 3.03 -2.03 6.69
CA HIS A 83 3.99 -3.09 7.06
C HIS A 83 5.02 -3.33 5.94
N PRO A 84 5.80 -2.31 5.54
CA PRO A 84 6.78 -2.45 4.46
C PRO A 84 7.77 -3.62 4.68
N GLU A 85 8.16 -3.87 5.93
CA GLU A 85 9.06 -4.95 6.35
C GLU A 85 8.50 -6.36 6.09
N ALA A 86 7.18 -6.51 6.03
CA ALA A 86 6.54 -7.79 5.72
C ALA A 86 6.55 -8.10 4.22
N CYS A 87 6.85 -7.11 3.36
CA CYS A 87 6.75 -7.26 1.91
C CYS A 87 7.63 -8.39 1.39
N ARG A 88 7.03 -9.30 0.63
CA ARG A 88 7.72 -10.47 0.04
C ARG A 88 8.12 -10.29 -1.43
N ALA A 89 8.06 -9.06 -1.93
CA ALA A 89 8.44 -8.69 -3.29
C ALA A 89 7.73 -9.51 -4.39
N CYS A 90 6.46 -9.91 -4.18
CA CYS A 90 5.73 -10.76 -5.13
C CYS A 90 5.17 -10.03 -6.36
N GLY A 91 5.11 -8.69 -6.32
CA GLY A 91 4.64 -7.87 -7.45
C GLY A 91 3.13 -7.85 -7.70
N LEU A 92 2.32 -8.62 -6.97
CA LEU A 92 0.87 -8.70 -7.18
C LEU A 92 0.17 -7.34 -7.07
N CYS A 93 0.56 -6.50 -6.11
CA CYS A 93 0.01 -5.16 -5.93
C CYS A 93 0.34 -4.22 -7.10
N VAL A 94 1.50 -4.39 -7.74
CA VAL A 94 1.90 -3.61 -8.92
C VAL A 94 1.01 -3.97 -10.09
N THR A 95 0.81 -5.27 -10.34
CA THR A 95 -0.06 -5.77 -11.41
C THR A 95 -1.53 -5.40 -11.19
N ALA A 96 -2.04 -5.51 -9.96
CA ALA A 96 -3.44 -5.28 -9.63
C ALA A 96 -3.84 -3.79 -9.61
N CYS A 97 -2.88 -2.86 -9.57
CA CYS A 97 -3.20 -1.43 -9.47
C CYS A 97 -3.63 -0.86 -10.84
N PRO A 98 -4.91 -0.52 -11.05
CA PRO A 98 -5.39 0.00 -12.34
C PRO A 98 -4.75 1.36 -12.68
N GLU A 99 -4.42 2.14 -11.66
CA GLU A 99 -3.78 3.45 -11.81
C GLU A 99 -2.27 3.37 -12.00
N LYS A 100 -1.69 2.16 -11.97
CA LYS A 100 -0.22 1.90 -11.94
C LYS A 100 0.51 2.77 -10.91
N ALA A 101 -0.12 3.02 -9.76
CA ALA A 101 0.38 3.94 -8.74
C ALA A 101 1.46 3.33 -7.84
N ILE A 102 1.73 2.03 -7.96
CA ILE A 102 2.60 1.26 -7.06
C ILE A 102 3.85 0.81 -7.81
N THR A 103 5.02 1.01 -7.20
CA THR A 103 6.29 0.42 -7.60
C THR A 103 6.90 -0.35 -6.43
N LEU A 104 7.84 -1.26 -6.71
CA LEU A 104 8.67 -1.89 -5.69
C LEU A 104 10.07 -1.25 -5.71
N GLN A 105 10.59 -0.90 -4.54
CA GLN A 105 11.90 -0.26 -4.37
C GLN A 105 12.69 -0.98 -3.29
N ARG A 106 14.01 -0.79 -3.22
CA ARG A 106 14.85 -1.34 -2.14
C ARG A 106 14.31 -0.88 -0.78
N GLY A 107 14.12 -1.84 0.12
CA GLY A 107 13.86 -1.51 1.52
C GLY A 107 15.04 -0.76 2.11
N ALA A 108 14.77 0.07 3.12
CA ALA A 108 15.83 0.65 3.94
C ALA A 108 16.63 -0.50 4.62
N PRO A 109 17.95 -0.33 4.81
CA PRO A 109 18.74 -1.28 5.58
C PRO A 109 18.26 -1.41 7.03
#